data_AF-A0A8J7Z1H0-F1
#
_entry.id   AF-A0A8J7Z1H0-F1
#
_cell.length_a   1.000
_cell.length_b   1.000
_cell.length_c   1.000
_cell.angle_alpha   90.00
_cell.angle_beta   90.00
_cell.angle_gamma   90.00
#
_symmetry.space_group_name_H-M   'P 1'
#
loop_
_entity.id
_entity.type
_entity.pdbx_description
1 polymer ?
#
loop_
_entity_poly.entity_id
_entity_poly.type
_entity_poly.pdbx_seq_one_letter_code
_entity_poly.pdbx_strand_id
1 'polypeptide(L)'
;MIVTIDIPDRIAQSAELTQAELLREIAVLLFQQERITLGKAAQIAKMHPFELQKLLASRKIPIHYGLEEYEADVASLRQHGWR
;
A
#
# COMPACT_ATOMS: atom_id res chain seq x y z
N MET A 1 -0.99 -17.25 -1.27
CA MET A 1 -1.61 -17.47 -2.59
C MET A 1 -0.94 -16.54 -3.58
N ILE A 2 -0.62 -17.01 -4.79
CA ILE A 2 -0.07 -16.18 -5.87
C ILE A 2 -1.20 -15.94 -6.87
N VAL A 3 -1.35 -14.70 -7.34
CA VAL A 3 -2.33 -14.30 -8.36
C VAL A 3 -1.55 -13.75 -9.56
N THR A 4 -1.85 -14.27 -10.75
CA THR A 4 -1.28 -13.80 -12.02
C THR A 4 -2.36 -13.05 -12.80
N ILE A 5 -2.02 -11.85 -13.28
CA ILE A 5 -2.89 -11.00 -14.09
C ILE A 5 -2.21 -10.82 -15.45
N ASP A 6 -2.90 -11.21 -16.53
CA ASP A 6 -2.44 -11.02 -17.90
C ASP A 6 -3.09 -9.76 -18.48
N ILE A 7 -2.27 -8.85 -19.01
CA ILE A 7 -2.72 -7.61 -19.63
C ILE A 7 -2.22 -7.59 -21.06
N PRO A 8 -3.10 -7.48 -22.06
CA PRO A 8 -2.68 -7.38 -23.45
C PRO A 8 -1.79 -6.16 -23.70
N ASP A 9 -0.71 -6.35 -24.47
CA ASP A 9 0.28 -5.30 -24.75
C ASP A 9 -0.32 -4.00 -25.28
N ARG A 10 -1.35 -4.10 -26.14
CA ARG A 10 -2.07 -2.92 -26.67
C ARG A 10 -2.63 -2.03 -25.56
N ILE A 11 -3.11 -2.63 -24.47
CA ILE A 11 -3.68 -1.91 -23.32
C ILE A 11 -2.55 -1.33 -22.48
N ALA A 12 -1.53 -2.14 -22.17
CA ALA A 12 -0.37 -1.71 -21.38
C ALA A 12 0.35 -0.53 -22.05
N GLN A 13 0.56 -0.59 -23.37
CA GLN A 13 1.17 0.49 -24.15
C GLN A 13 0.28 1.74 -24.19
N SER A 14 -1.03 1.58 -24.41
CA SER A 14 -1.96 2.73 -24.45
C SER A 14 -2.07 3.47 -23.12
N ALA A 15 -1.87 2.77 -22.01
CA ALA A 15 -1.92 3.33 -20.66
C ALA A 15 -0.53 3.76 -20.15
N GLU A 16 0.52 3.55 -20.96
CA GLU A 16 1.92 3.77 -20.57
C GLU A 16 2.30 3.07 -19.25
N LEU A 17 1.67 1.92 -18.97
CA LEU A 17 1.79 1.22 -17.69
C LEU A 17 2.96 0.24 -17.68
N THR A 18 3.88 0.45 -16.75
CA THR A 18 4.84 -0.55 -16.32
C THR A 18 4.22 -1.48 -15.26
N GLN A 19 4.81 -2.66 -15.08
CA GLN A 19 4.40 -3.58 -14.01
C GLN A 19 4.49 -2.92 -12.62
N ALA A 20 5.49 -2.07 -12.39
CA ALA A 20 5.68 -1.37 -11.12
C ALA A 20 4.57 -0.34 -10.86
N GLU A 21 4.11 0.37 -11.90
CA GLU A 21 2.98 1.30 -11.80
C GLU A 21 1.68 0.55 -11.52
N LEU A 22 1.42 -0.57 -12.19
CA LEU A 22 0.23 -1.37 -11.93
C LEU A 22 0.19 -1.89 -10.48
N LEU A 23 1.30 -2.42 -9.98
CA LEU A 23 1.39 -2.88 -8.58
C LEU A 23 1.15 -1.73 -7.60
N ARG A 24 1.67 -0.55 -7.90
CA ARG A 24 1.45 0.66 -7.11
C ARG A 24 -0.03 1.06 -7.11
N GLU A 25 -0.69 1.07 -8.26
CA GLU A 25 -2.13 1.38 -8.33
C GLU A 25 -2.97 0.37 -7.56
N ILE A 26 -2.68 -0.94 -7.68
CA ILE A 26 -3.36 -1.98 -6.91
C ILE A 26 -3.16 -1.78 -5.41
N ALA A 27 -1.93 -1.49 -4.97
CA ALA A 27 -1.63 -1.24 -3.57
C ALA A 27 -2.39 -0.03 -3.01
N VAL A 28 -2.42 1.07 -3.76
CA VAL A 28 -3.13 2.30 -3.38
C VAL A 28 -4.64 2.03 -3.31
N LEU A 29 -5.21 1.35 -4.29
CA LEU A 29 -6.64 1.03 -4.31
C LEU A 29 -7.04 0.15 -3.12
N LEU A 30 -6.27 -0.90 -2.82
CA LEU A 30 -6.55 -1.79 -1.69
C LEU A 30 -6.41 -1.07 -0.34
N PHE A 31 -5.44 -0.14 -0.23
CA PHE A 31 -5.27 0.70 0.95
C PHE A 31 -6.46 1.67 1.12
N GLN A 32 -6.87 2.35 0.05
CA GLN A 32 -8.02 3.27 0.06
C GLN A 32 -9.33 2.57 0.43
N GLN A 33 -9.47 1.29 0.09
CA GLN A 33 -10.61 0.46 0.47
C GLN A 33 -10.51 -0.12 1.88
N GLU A 34 -9.50 0.28 2.67
CA GLU A 34 -9.23 -0.20 4.03
C GLU A 34 -9.09 -1.74 4.10
N ARG A 35 -8.69 -2.38 2.99
CA ARG A 35 -8.53 -3.85 2.90
C ARG A 35 -7.18 -4.32 3.42
N ILE A 36 -6.18 -3.43 3.37
CA ILE A 36 -4.80 -3.71 3.76
C ILE A 36 -4.20 -2.52 4.49
N THR A 37 -3.25 -2.81 5.38
CA THR A 37 -2.46 -1.83 6.11
C THR A 37 -1.49 -1.08 5.20
N LEU A 38 -1.00 0.08 5.64
CA LEU A 38 0.03 0.84 4.91
C LEU A 38 1.27 -0.03 4.61
N GLY A 39 1.70 -0.84 5.60
CA GLY A 39 2.83 -1.74 5.46
C GLY A 39 2.62 -2.81 4.38
N LYS A 40 1.43 -3.43 4.33
CA LYS A 40 1.07 -4.41 3.29
C LYS A 40 0.98 -3.77 1.90
N ALA A 41 0.43 -2.56 1.81
CA ALA A 41 0.40 -1.81 0.56
C ALA A 41 1.83 -1.51 0.06
N ALA A 42 2.75 -1.13 0.95
CA ALA A 42 4.14 -0.87 0.60
C ALA A 42 4.85 -2.12 0.07
N GLN A 43 4.57 -3.29 0.67
CA GLN A 43 5.07 -4.59 0.19
C GLN A 43 4.57 -4.93 -1.22
N ILE A 44 3.27 -4.75 -1.50
CA ILE A 44 2.69 -5.00 -2.84
C ILE A 44 3.31 -4.06 -3.88
N ALA A 45 3.41 -2.77 -3.54
CA ALA A 45 3.99 -1.74 -4.40
C ALA A 45 5.53 -1.84 -4.53
N LYS A 46 6.17 -2.80 -3.84
CA LYS A 46 7.63 -3.01 -3.80
C LYS A 46 8.41 -1.72 -3.50
N MET A 47 7.90 -0.93 -2.56
CA MET A 47 8.49 0.35 -2.18
C MET A 47 8.62 0.48 -0.66
N HIS A 48 9.49 1.40 -0.23
CA HIS A 48 9.62 1.71 1.18
C HIS A 48 8.31 2.35 1.69
N PRO A 49 7.83 2.04 2.91
CA PRO A 49 6.59 2.60 3.46
C PRO A 49 6.53 4.14 3.43
N PHE A 50 7.67 4.80 3.66
CA PHE A 50 7.78 6.25 3.57
C PHE A 50 7.53 6.81 2.15
N GLU A 51 7.99 6.10 1.11
CA GLU A 51 7.74 6.48 -0.28
C GLU A 51 6.27 6.29 -0.65
N LEU A 52 5.64 5.22 -0.15
CA LEU A 52 4.20 5.03 -0.31
C LEU A 52 3.41 6.14 0.40
N GLN A 53 3.80 6.51 1.61
CA GLN A 53 3.18 7.62 2.34
C GLN A 53 3.27 8.95 1.58
N LYS A 54 4.42 9.27 0.99
CA LYS A 54 4.55 10.45 0.11
C LYS A 54 3.64 10.36 -1.11
N LEU A 55 3.53 9.18 -1.72
CA LEU A 55 2.63 8.96 -2.86
C LEU A 55 1.16 9.16 -2.48
N LEU A 56 0.72 8.63 -1.35
CA LEU A 56 -0.64 8.82 -0.85
C LEU A 56 -0.91 10.30 -0.57
N ALA A 57 0.04 10.99 0.06
CA ALA A 57 -0.05 12.42 0.32
C ALA A 57 -0.12 13.26 -0.96
N SER A 58 0.70 12.95 -1.98
CA SER A 58 0.66 13.68 -3.26
C SER A 58 -0.66 13.49 -4.01
N ARG A 59 -1.33 12.35 -3.79
CA ARG A 59 -2.68 12.05 -4.31
C ARG A 59 -3.81 12.52 -3.40
N LYS A 60 -3.51 13.22 -2.30
CA LYS A 60 -4.47 13.67 -1.29
C LYS A 60 -5.31 12.53 -0.70
N ILE A 61 -4.72 11.34 -0.63
CA ILE A 61 -5.35 10.17 -0.02
C ILE A 61 -5.07 10.27 1.48
N PRO A 62 -6.10 10.38 2.34
CA PRO A 62 -5.90 10.43 3.77
C PRO A 62 -5.21 9.16 4.23
N ILE A 63 -4.10 9.33 4.93
CA ILE A 63 -3.48 8.24 5.69
C ILE A 63 -4.23 8.25 7.00
N HIS A 64 -5.40 7.62 7.01
CA HIS A 64 -6.05 7.28 8.26
C HIS A 64 -5.11 6.28 8.94
N TYR A 65 -4.22 6.79 9.79
CA TYR A 65 -3.57 5.97 10.81
C TYR A 65 -4.73 5.55 11.71
N GLY A 66 -5.40 4.46 11.33
CA GLY A 66 -6.61 4.01 11.98
C GLY A 66 -6.28 3.83 13.46
N LEU A 67 -7.19 4.26 14.33
CA LEU A 67 -7.01 4.11 15.78
C LEU A 67 -6.62 2.66 16.13
N GLU A 68 -7.13 1.68 15.38
CA GLU A 68 -6.77 0.26 15.49
C GLU A 68 -5.31 -0.07 15.14
N GLU A 69 -4.70 0.57 14.12
CA GLU A 69 -3.27 0.39 13.82
C GLU A 69 -2.39 1.03 14.90
N TYR A 70 -2.79 2.21 15.41
CA TYR A 70 -2.14 2.83 16.56
C TYR A 70 -2.24 1.96 17.82
N GLU A 71 -3.42 1.42 18.10
CA GLU A 71 -3.64 0.55 19.25
C GLU A 71 -2.89 -0.78 19.11
N ALA A 72 -2.82 -1.36 17.91
CA ALA A 72 -2.04 -2.56 17.64
C ALA A 72 -0.53 -2.32 17.82
N ASP A 73 0.01 -1.20 17.33
CA ASP A 73 1.42 -0.83 17.52
C ASP A 73 1.70 -0.52 19.00
N VAL A 74 0.82 0.21 19.70
CA VAL A 74 0.94 0.46 21.14
C VAL A 74 0.87 -0.84 21.94
N ALA A 75 -0.03 -1.76 21.58
CA ALA A 75 -0.13 -3.08 22.22
C ALA A 75 1.14 -3.90 21.99
N SER A 76 1.70 -3.88 20.78
CA SER A 76 2.96 -4.53 20.44
C SER A 76 4.13 -3.93 21.23
N LEU A 77 4.25 -2.61 21.30
CA LEU A 77 5.29 -1.92 22.09
C LEU A 77 5.18 -2.23 23.59
N ARG A 78 3.96 -2.27 24.15
CA ARG A 78 3.70 -2.66 25.55
C ARG A 78 4.07 -4.11 25.82
N GLN A 79 3.81 -5.03 24.89
CA GLN A 79 4.21 -6.43 25.03
C GLN A 79 5.74 -6.62 25.01
N HIS A 80 6.46 -5.78 24.26
CA HIS A 80 7.92 -5.87 24.16
C HIS A 80 8.67 -5.04 25.21
N GLY A 81 7.96 -4.47 26.20
CA GLY A 81 8.56 -3.82 27.37
C GLY A 81 9.21 -2.46 27.10
N TRP A 82 8.92 -1.84 25.97
CA TRP A 82 9.35 -0.47 25.70
C TRP A 82 8.45 0.49 26.50
N ARG A 83 9.03 1.13 27.51
CA ARG A 83 8.37 2.05 28.44
C ARG A 83 8.76 3.48 28.14
#